data_AF-A0A0C9W7J4-F1
#
_entry.id   AF-A0A0C9W7J4-F1
#
_cell.length_a   1.000
_cell.length_b   1.000
_cell.length_c   1.000
_cell.angle_alpha   90.00
_cell.angle_beta   90.00
_cell.angle_gamma   90.00
#
_symmetry.space_group_name_H-M   'P 1'
#
loop_
_entity.id
_entity.type
_entity.pdbx_description
1 polymer ?
#
loop_
_entity_poly.entity_id
_entity_poly.type
_entity_poly.pdbx_seq_one_letter_code
_entity_poly.pdbx_strand_id
1 'polypeptide(L)'
;SLEYLTIQQAIDDLAYFAQTAKLPMPGGDNVKPNTTPWILIGGSYSGALTSWTMVNKPGIFYAGWASSGVVEAISDFYAYFTPVREYMPQNCSSDVQAVVAYLDQIYDEGNTTAQQILKEAFGLSGLSHMDDFAAALQNNLFDWQDLQPWSGPGAMFYKFCDALEVKDGVSAPATGWGLDHAIQAWGSFWKSTYYAHLCGDADAEYEP
;
A
#
# COMPACT_ATOMS: atom_id res chain seq x y z
N SER A 1 19.39 15.50 9.88
CA SER A 1 20.38 14.49 9.44
C SER A 1 19.75 13.11 9.57
N LEU A 2 19.98 12.21 8.60
CA LEU A 2 19.55 10.80 8.61
C LEU A 2 20.75 9.82 8.66
N GLU A 3 21.94 10.33 8.99
CA GLU A 3 23.22 9.60 8.91
C GLU A 3 23.25 8.26 9.64
N TYR A 4 22.58 8.16 10.81
CA TYR A 4 22.56 6.94 11.62
C TYR A 4 21.33 6.06 11.40
N LEU A 5 20.40 6.46 10.53
CA LEU A 5 19.20 5.68 10.24
C LEU A 5 19.53 4.54 9.27
N THR A 6 20.08 3.44 9.80
CA THR A 6 20.48 2.26 9.02
C THR A 6 19.97 0.97 9.64
N ILE A 7 19.77 -0.06 8.82
CA ILE A 7 19.38 -1.39 9.27
C ILE A 7 20.42 -1.97 10.23
N GLN A 8 21.72 -1.78 9.93
CA GLN A 8 22.80 -2.30 10.78
C GLN A 8 22.77 -1.68 12.18
N GLN A 9 22.58 -0.36 12.28
CA GLN A 9 22.44 0.30 13.59
C GLN A 9 21.23 -0.23 14.36
N ALA A 10 20.08 -0.41 13.71
CA ALA A 10 18.89 -0.98 14.36
C ALA A 10 19.13 -2.42 14.87
N ILE A 11 19.85 -3.24 14.11
CA ILE A 11 20.27 -4.60 14.53
C ILE A 11 21.21 -4.53 15.74
N ASP A 12 22.19 -3.63 15.70
CA ASP A 12 23.16 -3.45 16.78
C ASP A 12 22.48 -2.94 18.06
N ASP A 13 21.51 -2.04 17.94
CA ASP A 13 20.70 -1.55 19.06
C ASP A 13 19.87 -2.67 19.72
N LEU A 14 19.25 -3.56 18.92
CA LEU A 14 18.51 -4.71 19.44
C LEU A 14 19.43 -5.67 20.22
N ALA A 15 20.61 -5.96 19.67
CA ALA A 15 21.62 -6.79 20.32
C ALA A 15 22.14 -6.15 21.61
N TYR A 16 22.47 -4.86 21.55
CA TYR A 16 22.94 -4.09 22.69
C TYR A 16 21.90 -4.08 23.81
N PHE A 17 20.63 -3.84 23.48
CA PHE A 17 19.54 -3.86 24.44
C PHE A 17 19.45 -5.22 25.13
N ALA A 18 19.39 -6.32 24.39
CA ALA A 18 19.30 -7.66 24.98
C ALA A 18 20.48 -7.97 25.93
N GLN A 19 21.69 -7.52 25.60
CA GLN A 19 22.89 -7.78 26.38
C GLN A 19 23.06 -6.87 27.61
N THR A 20 22.50 -5.65 27.59
CA THR A 20 22.78 -4.63 28.60
C THR A 20 21.59 -4.24 29.45
N ALA A 21 20.36 -4.51 28.98
CA ALA A 21 19.14 -4.10 29.65
C ALA A 21 19.10 -4.58 31.10
N LYS A 22 18.71 -3.66 32.00
CA LYS A 22 18.35 -3.94 33.39
C LYS A 22 16.86 -3.69 33.50
N LEU A 23 16.07 -4.76 33.42
CA LEU A 23 14.61 -4.64 33.41
C LEU A 23 14.09 -4.23 34.80
N PRO A 24 13.00 -3.45 34.89
CA PRO A 24 12.50 -2.88 36.15
C PRO A 24 11.72 -3.88 37.01
N MET A 25 12.19 -5.12 37.12
CA MET A 25 11.61 -6.20 37.92
C MET A 25 12.69 -6.83 38.82
N PRO A 26 12.33 -7.47 39.95
CA PRO A 26 13.30 -8.20 40.77
C PRO A 26 14.11 -9.20 39.93
N GLY A 27 15.44 -9.10 39.96
CA GLY A 27 16.34 -9.92 39.15
C GLY A 27 16.39 -9.56 37.66
N GLY A 28 15.82 -8.42 37.24
CA GLY A 28 15.81 -7.96 35.85
C GLY A 28 17.20 -7.60 35.28
N ASP A 29 18.23 -7.55 36.11
CA ASP A 29 19.62 -7.48 35.70
C ASP A 29 20.21 -8.85 35.30
N ASN A 30 19.60 -9.95 35.74
CA ASN A 30 20.03 -11.33 35.48
C ASN A 30 19.37 -12.01 34.27
N VAL A 31 18.50 -11.32 33.53
CA VAL A 31 17.82 -11.84 32.34
C VAL A 31 18.66 -11.69 31.07
N LYS A 32 19.90 -12.14 31.08
CA LYS A 32 20.83 -11.99 29.95
C LYS A 32 20.67 -13.14 28.94
N PRO A 33 20.97 -12.93 27.65
CA PRO A 33 20.83 -13.95 26.60
C PRO A 33 21.44 -15.33 26.89
N ASN A 34 22.54 -15.38 27.65
CA ASN A 34 23.22 -16.62 28.02
C ASN A 34 22.54 -17.40 29.15
N THR A 35 21.65 -16.76 29.93
CA THR A 35 20.94 -17.39 31.06
C THR A 35 19.44 -17.46 30.84
N THR A 36 18.89 -16.59 29.99
CA THR A 36 17.46 -16.40 29.78
C THR A 36 17.15 -16.32 28.28
N PRO A 37 16.19 -17.10 27.75
CA PRO A 37 15.80 -17.00 26.34
C PRO A 37 15.14 -15.65 26.02
N TRP A 38 15.65 -14.96 24.99
CA TRP A 38 15.02 -13.78 24.42
C TRP A 38 14.33 -14.14 23.10
N ILE A 39 13.07 -13.75 22.94
CA ILE A 39 12.30 -13.93 21.69
C ILE A 39 12.14 -12.57 21.04
N LEU A 40 12.65 -12.41 19.82
CA LEU A 40 12.50 -11.20 19.02
C LEU A 40 11.22 -11.32 18.17
N ILE A 41 10.32 -10.35 18.25
CA ILE A 41 9.02 -10.40 17.56
C ILE A 41 8.85 -9.12 16.76
N GLY A 42 8.46 -9.25 15.49
CA GLY A 42 8.21 -8.12 14.61
C GLY A 42 7.20 -8.41 13.51
N GLY A 43 6.54 -7.35 13.06
CA GLY A 43 5.59 -7.34 11.94
C GLY A 43 6.04 -6.39 10.83
N SER A 44 5.73 -6.69 9.56
CA SER A 44 6.06 -5.79 8.42
C SER A 44 7.58 -5.52 8.35
N TYR A 45 8.03 -4.26 8.24
CA TYR A 45 9.44 -3.89 8.33
C TYR A 45 10.13 -4.46 9.58
N SER A 46 9.49 -4.40 10.76
CA SER A 46 10.08 -4.96 11.98
C SER A 46 10.14 -6.50 11.97
N GLY A 47 9.30 -7.16 11.15
CA GLY A 47 9.41 -8.58 10.86
C GLY A 47 10.63 -8.88 9.97
N ALA A 48 10.88 -8.05 8.96
CA ALA A 48 12.10 -8.13 8.16
C ALA A 48 13.35 -7.91 9.04
N LEU A 49 13.33 -6.87 9.88
CA LEU A 49 14.38 -6.57 10.85
C LEU A 49 14.60 -7.72 11.85
N THR A 50 13.53 -8.40 12.27
CA THR A 50 13.63 -9.61 13.12
C THR A 50 14.43 -10.70 12.40
N SER A 51 14.05 -11.04 11.17
CA SER A 51 14.77 -12.04 10.36
C SER A 51 16.22 -11.65 10.12
N TRP A 52 16.49 -10.40 9.73
CA TRP A 52 17.84 -9.90 9.50
C TRP A 52 18.69 -9.92 10.78
N THR A 53 18.12 -9.58 11.93
CA THR A 53 18.79 -9.65 13.24
C THR A 53 19.17 -11.09 13.60
N MET A 54 18.25 -12.05 13.41
CA MET A 54 18.52 -13.46 13.69
C MET A 54 19.69 -14.01 12.87
N VAL A 55 19.85 -13.55 11.62
CA VAL A 55 20.97 -13.95 10.74
C VAL A 55 22.26 -13.18 11.07
N ASN A 56 22.18 -11.87 11.30
CA ASN A 56 23.34 -11.00 11.53
C ASN A 56 23.99 -11.23 12.91
N LYS A 57 23.17 -11.52 13.94
CA LYS A 57 23.59 -11.69 15.34
C LYS A 57 23.20 -13.06 15.90
N PRO A 58 23.74 -14.17 15.35
CA PRO A 58 23.36 -15.50 15.77
C PRO A 58 23.71 -15.73 17.26
N GLY A 59 22.81 -16.41 17.98
CA GLY A 59 23.01 -16.80 19.37
C GLY A 59 22.70 -15.72 20.43
N ILE A 60 22.34 -14.49 20.03
CA ILE A 60 21.83 -13.48 20.97
C ILE A 60 20.36 -13.74 21.31
N PHE A 61 19.53 -13.93 20.29
CA PHE A 61 18.12 -14.23 20.47
C PHE A 61 17.90 -15.74 20.33
N TYR A 62 17.04 -16.29 21.19
CA TYR A 62 16.69 -17.71 21.18
C TYR A 62 15.79 -18.05 19.99
N ALA A 63 14.83 -17.18 19.69
CA ALA A 63 13.93 -17.33 18.56
C ALA A 63 13.51 -15.97 18.01
N GLY A 64 13.14 -15.94 16.72
CA GLY A 64 12.56 -14.78 16.05
C GLY A 64 11.20 -15.12 15.46
N TRP A 65 10.20 -14.27 15.68
CA TRP A 65 8.89 -14.32 15.04
C TRP A 65 8.74 -13.14 14.08
N ALA A 66 8.85 -13.42 12.78
CA ALA A 66 8.75 -12.43 11.71
C ALA A 66 7.39 -12.54 11.01
N SER A 67 6.39 -11.84 11.52
CA SER A 67 5.05 -11.79 10.92
C SER A 67 5.04 -10.87 9.71
N SER A 68 4.55 -11.34 8.57
CA SER A 68 4.45 -10.52 7.34
C SER A 68 5.75 -9.76 7.02
N GLY A 69 6.90 -10.39 7.29
CA GLY A 69 8.21 -9.75 7.18
C GLY A 69 8.61 -9.58 5.71
N VAL A 70 8.75 -8.32 5.28
CA VAL A 70 9.23 -7.96 3.93
C VAL A 70 10.75 -8.12 3.82
N VAL A 71 11.22 -9.36 3.93
CA VAL A 71 12.66 -9.70 4.01
C VAL A 71 13.44 -9.45 2.71
N GLU A 72 12.73 -9.39 1.59
CA GLU A 72 13.26 -9.11 0.26
C GLU A 72 12.75 -7.74 -0.21
N ALA A 73 13.68 -6.85 -0.55
CA ALA A 73 13.35 -5.55 -1.12
C ALA A 73 13.28 -5.68 -2.65
N ILE A 74 12.07 -5.51 -3.19
CA ILE A 74 11.79 -5.58 -4.62
C ILE A 74 11.38 -4.18 -5.08
N SER A 75 12.15 -3.58 -5.99
CA SER A 75 11.91 -2.22 -6.47
C SER A 75 10.72 -2.12 -7.42
N ASP A 76 10.54 -3.10 -8.29
CA ASP A 76 9.38 -3.23 -9.16
C ASP A 76 8.58 -4.47 -8.73
N PHE A 77 7.56 -4.25 -7.90
CA PHE A 77 6.77 -5.32 -7.31
C PHE A 77 5.30 -5.26 -7.75
N TYR A 78 5.06 -5.30 -9.07
CA TYR A 78 3.70 -5.40 -9.62
C TYR A 78 2.85 -6.53 -9.01
N ALA A 79 3.50 -7.62 -8.57
CA ALA A 79 2.85 -8.77 -7.95
C ALA A 79 2.13 -8.40 -6.64
N TYR A 80 2.46 -7.29 -5.99
CA TYR A 80 1.74 -6.75 -4.84
C TYR A 80 0.24 -6.54 -5.13
N PHE A 81 -0.11 -6.05 -6.33
CA PHE A 81 -1.49 -5.82 -6.74
C PHE A 81 -2.15 -7.03 -7.41
N THR A 82 -1.41 -8.12 -7.64
CA THR A 82 -1.97 -9.33 -8.27
C THR A 82 -3.14 -9.92 -7.47
N PRO A 83 -3.07 -10.06 -6.13
CA PRO A 83 -4.23 -10.49 -5.34
C PRO A 83 -5.42 -9.54 -5.47
N VAL A 84 -5.19 -8.23 -5.48
CA VAL A 84 -6.27 -7.25 -5.65
C VAL A 84 -6.97 -7.48 -6.99
N ARG A 85 -6.19 -7.52 -8.09
CA ARG A 85 -6.69 -7.76 -9.45
C ARG A 85 -7.46 -9.08 -9.58
N GLU A 86 -6.98 -10.15 -8.95
CA GLU A 86 -7.57 -11.49 -9.06
C GLU A 86 -8.82 -11.66 -8.19
N TYR A 87 -8.85 -11.07 -6.99
CA TYR A 87 -9.87 -11.34 -5.98
C TYR A 87 -10.85 -10.19 -5.71
N MET A 88 -10.66 -9.02 -6.32
CA MET A 88 -11.73 -8.02 -6.38
C MET A 88 -12.89 -8.47 -7.30
N PRO A 89 -14.07 -7.84 -7.22
CA PRO A 89 -15.17 -8.14 -8.14
C PRO A 89 -14.70 -8.10 -9.60
N GLN A 90 -15.02 -9.13 -10.39
CA GLN A 90 -14.42 -9.32 -11.72
C GLN A 90 -14.78 -8.22 -12.72
N ASN A 91 -15.98 -7.67 -12.59
CA ASN A 91 -16.43 -6.53 -13.37
C ASN A 91 -15.61 -5.27 -13.05
N CYS A 92 -15.43 -4.96 -11.75
CA CYS A 92 -14.57 -3.89 -11.25
C CYS A 92 -13.11 -4.07 -11.71
N SER A 93 -12.57 -5.30 -11.63
CA SER A 93 -11.22 -5.61 -12.11
C SER A 93 -11.07 -5.38 -13.61
N SER A 94 -12.10 -5.71 -14.40
CA SER A 94 -12.08 -5.54 -15.85
C SER A 94 -12.04 -4.06 -16.25
N ASP A 95 -12.87 -3.23 -15.61
CA ASP A 95 -12.93 -1.79 -15.89
C ASP A 95 -11.69 -1.05 -15.37
N VAL A 96 -11.16 -1.41 -14.19
CA VAL A 96 -9.87 -0.89 -13.70
C VAL A 96 -8.75 -1.23 -14.68
N GLN A 97 -8.66 -2.48 -15.15
CA GLN A 97 -7.65 -2.88 -16.13
C GLN A 97 -7.80 -2.14 -17.45
N ALA A 98 -9.02 -1.84 -17.91
CA ALA A 98 -9.26 -1.06 -19.11
C ALA A 98 -8.71 0.38 -18.97
N VAL A 99 -8.98 1.04 -17.82
CA VAL A 99 -8.48 2.39 -17.54
C VAL A 99 -6.95 2.41 -17.45
N VAL A 100 -6.35 1.46 -16.75
CA VAL A 100 -4.88 1.36 -16.61
C VAL A 100 -4.23 1.09 -17.98
N ALA A 101 -4.76 0.16 -18.78
CA ALA A 101 -4.24 -0.11 -20.12
C ALA A 101 -4.33 1.11 -21.05
N TYR A 102 -5.40 1.90 -20.94
CA TYR A 102 -5.53 3.15 -21.67
C TYR A 102 -4.50 4.19 -21.20
N LEU A 103 -4.28 4.32 -19.89
CA LEU A 103 -3.25 5.20 -19.31
C LEU A 103 -1.86 4.83 -19.86
N ASP A 104 -1.49 3.55 -19.80
CA ASP A 104 -0.20 3.04 -20.31
C ASP A 104 -0.05 3.37 -21.81
N GLN A 105 -1.09 3.11 -22.60
CA GLN A 105 -1.09 3.40 -24.03
C GLN A 105 -0.84 4.88 -24.33
N ILE A 106 -1.62 5.79 -23.72
CA ILE A 106 -1.47 7.24 -24.01
C ILE A 106 -0.17 7.83 -23.46
N TYR A 107 0.41 7.17 -22.45
CA TYR A 107 1.74 7.50 -21.94
C TYR A 107 2.83 7.12 -22.94
N ASP A 108 2.84 5.86 -23.40
CA ASP A 108 3.81 5.33 -24.36
C ASP A 108 3.75 6.07 -25.71
N GLU A 109 2.55 6.46 -26.15
CA GLU A 109 2.35 7.25 -27.36
C GLU A 109 2.78 8.72 -27.21
N GLY A 110 3.03 9.20 -25.98
CA GLY A 110 3.32 10.61 -25.71
C GLY A 110 2.13 11.55 -26.01
N ASN A 111 0.89 11.04 -25.94
CA ASN A 111 -0.31 11.78 -26.31
C ASN A 111 -0.75 12.73 -25.18
N THR A 112 -0.06 13.86 -25.04
CA THR A 112 -0.27 14.82 -23.95
C THR A 112 -1.70 15.37 -23.87
N THR A 113 -2.41 15.46 -24.99
CA THR A 113 -3.83 15.87 -25.00
C THR A 113 -4.71 14.81 -24.34
N ALA A 114 -4.57 13.54 -24.69
CA ALA A 114 -5.32 12.46 -24.07
C ALA A 114 -4.97 12.31 -22.57
N GLN A 115 -3.69 12.49 -22.22
CA GLN A 115 -3.24 12.50 -20.82
C GLN A 115 -3.92 13.61 -20.02
N GLN A 116 -4.02 14.83 -20.58
CA GLN A 116 -4.71 15.93 -19.93
C GLN A 116 -6.21 15.70 -19.77
N ILE A 117 -6.87 15.15 -20.80
CA ILE A 117 -8.29 14.79 -20.74
C ILE A 117 -8.54 13.75 -19.64
N LEU A 118 -7.66 12.74 -19.51
CA LEU A 118 -7.77 11.73 -18.47
C LEU A 118 -7.61 12.37 -17.08
N LYS A 119 -6.59 13.21 -16.86
CA LYS A 119 -6.42 13.93 -15.59
C LYS A 119 -7.63 14.81 -15.23
N GLU A 120 -8.19 15.51 -16.21
CA GLU A 120 -9.38 16.35 -16.04
C GLU A 120 -10.62 15.54 -15.62
N ALA A 121 -10.80 14.33 -16.16
CA ALA A 121 -11.92 13.46 -15.79
C ALA A 121 -11.95 13.16 -14.28
N PHE A 122 -10.78 13.09 -13.64
CA PHE A 122 -10.59 12.87 -12.21
C PHE A 122 -10.44 14.17 -11.40
N GLY A 123 -10.48 15.35 -12.04
CA GLY A 123 -10.27 16.63 -11.37
C GLY A 123 -8.81 16.86 -10.93
N LEU A 124 -7.87 16.13 -11.51
CA LEU A 124 -6.44 16.17 -11.22
C LEU A 124 -5.65 16.86 -12.33
N SER A 125 -6.29 17.78 -13.07
CA SER A 125 -5.68 18.52 -14.18
C SER A 125 -4.48 19.38 -13.75
N GLY A 126 -4.38 19.69 -12.46
CA GLY A 126 -3.26 20.43 -11.87
C GLY A 126 -1.98 19.62 -11.77
N LEU A 127 -2.03 18.28 -11.79
CA LEU A 127 -0.83 17.45 -11.70
C LEU A 127 0.07 17.64 -12.94
N SER A 128 1.31 18.04 -12.68
CA SER A 128 2.36 18.30 -13.66
C SER A 128 2.80 17.00 -14.34
N HIS A 129 2.97 15.93 -13.56
CA HIS A 129 3.47 14.66 -14.06
C HIS A 129 2.39 13.57 -14.11
N MET A 130 2.51 12.67 -15.10
CA MET A 130 1.52 11.60 -15.31
C MET A 130 1.72 10.42 -14.36
N ASP A 131 2.94 10.21 -13.89
CA ASP A 131 3.27 9.25 -12.84
C ASP A 131 2.65 9.65 -11.49
N ASP A 132 2.54 10.94 -11.17
CA ASP A 132 1.77 11.40 -10.00
C ASP A 132 0.29 11.04 -10.12
N PHE A 133 -0.29 11.21 -11.32
CA PHE A 133 -1.67 10.80 -11.58
C PHE A 133 -1.83 9.27 -11.47
N ALA A 134 -0.93 8.50 -12.07
CA ALA A 134 -0.95 7.03 -11.98
C ALA A 134 -0.76 6.56 -10.53
N ALA A 135 0.09 7.22 -9.74
CA ALA A 135 0.27 6.96 -8.32
C ALA A 135 -1.00 7.26 -7.51
N ALA A 136 -1.73 8.33 -7.85
CA ALA A 136 -2.99 8.67 -7.20
C ALA A 136 -4.03 7.54 -7.36
N LEU A 137 -4.17 6.98 -8.57
CA LEU A 137 -5.13 5.90 -8.84
C LEU A 137 -4.88 4.63 -8.01
N GLN A 138 -3.63 4.37 -7.60
CA GLN A 138 -3.30 3.21 -6.77
C GLN A 138 -3.96 3.26 -5.39
N ASN A 139 -4.30 4.45 -4.87
CA ASN A 139 -4.92 4.58 -3.54
C ASN A 139 -6.22 3.77 -3.43
N ASN A 140 -7.07 3.79 -4.47
CA ASN A 140 -8.29 2.97 -4.46
C ASN A 140 -8.01 1.46 -4.40
N LEU A 141 -6.85 1.02 -4.91
CA LEU A 141 -6.42 -0.39 -4.83
C LEU A 141 -5.80 -0.71 -3.48
N PHE A 142 -5.10 0.25 -2.85
CA PHE A 142 -4.58 0.11 -1.49
C PHE A 142 -5.71 -0.06 -0.45
N ASP A 143 -6.89 0.53 -0.67
CA ASP A 143 -8.06 0.31 0.20
C ASP A 143 -8.42 -1.19 0.32
N TRP A 144 -8.06 -2.03 -0.66
CA TRP A 144 -8.24 -3.48 -0.56
C TRP A 144 -7.37 -4.10 0.54
N GLN A 145 -6.13 -3.62 0.69
CA GLN A 145 -5.23 -4.09 1.75
C GLN A 145 -5.79 -3.79 3.15
N ASP A 146 -6.54 -2.69 3.29
CA ASP A 146 -7.13 -2.30 4.56
C ASP A 146 -8.33 -3.16 4.97
N LEU A 147 -8.86 -3.98 4.05
CA LEU A 147 -9.96 -4.89 4.34
C LEU A 147 -9.59 -5.90 5.42
N GLN A 148 -10.54 -6.15 6.32
CA GLN A 148 -10.49 -7.15 7.36
C GLN A 148 -11.52 -8.25 7.08
N PRO A 149 -11.42 -9.43 7.72
CA PRO A 149 -12.43 -10.50 7.55
C PRO A 149 -13.87 -10.07 7.90
N TRP A 150 -14.04 -8.98 8.65
CA TRP A 150 -15.32 -8.38 9.01
C TRP A 150 -15.66 -7.11 8.23
N SER A 151 -14.84 -6.70 7.25
CA SER A 151 -15.17 -5.58 6.37
C SER A 151 -16.42 -5.91 5.56
N GLY A 152 -17.45 -5.09 5.74
CA GLY A 152 -18.71 -5.23 5.02
C GLY A 152 -18.78 -4.32 3.77
N PRO A 153 -19.92 -4.34 3.04
CA PRO A 153 -20.11 -3.58 1.80
C PRO A 153 -19.91 -2.06 1.92
N GLY A 154 -19.95 -1.50 3.13
CA GLY A 154 -19.72 -0.07 3.38
C GLY A 154 -18.25 0.37 3.36
N ALA A 155 -17.29 -0.57 3.25
CA ALA A 155 -15.86 -0.24 3.16
C ALA A 155 -15.54 0.57 1.90
N MET A 156 -14.52 1.42 1.97
CA MET A 156 -14.18 2.35 0.87
C MET A 156 -13.89 1.62 -0.44
N PHE A 157 -13.15 0.51 -0.37
CA PHE A 157 -12.89 -0.34 -1.52
C PHE A 157 -14.16 -0.84 -2.23
N TYR A 158 -15.17 -1.28 -1.48
CA TYR A 158 -16.41 -1.77 -2.08
C TYR A 158 -17.25 -0.62 -2.64
N LYS A 159 -17.25 0.56 -2.00
CA LYS A 159 -17.89 1.76 -2.55
C LYS A 159 -17.25 2.20 -3.87
N PHE A 160 -15.92 2.09 -3.96
CA PHE A 160 -15.19 2.32 -5.20
C PHE A 160 -15.69 1.37 -6.29
N CYS A 161 -15.70 0.05 -6.05
CA CYS A 161 -16.22 -0.88 -7.03
C CYS A 161 -17.70 -0.68 -7.37
N ASP A 162 -18.55 -0.39 -6.39
CA ASP A 162 -19.97 -0.10 -6.65
C ASP A 162 -20.14 1.15 -7.53
N ALA A 163 -19.29 2.17 -7.36
CA ALA A 163 -19.33 3.38 -8.16
C ALA A 163 -18.98 3.11 -9.63
N LEU A 164 -18.03 2.22 -9.90
CA LEU A 164 -17.65 1.82 -11.26
C LEU A 164 -18.69 0.90 -11.90
N GLU A 165 -19.31 0.03 -11.11
CA GLU A 165 -20.02 -1.13 -11.64
C GLU A 165 -21.55 -1.05 -11.57
N VAL A 166 -22.11 -0.12 -10.79
CA VAL A 166 -23.57 0.03 -10.66
C VAL A 166 -24.06 1.24 -11.43
N LYS A 167 -24.81 0.97 -12.50
CA LYS A 167 -25.43 1.99 -13.36
C LYS A 167 -26.94 1.82 -13.38
N ASP A 168 -27.67 2.87 -13.02
CA ASP A 168 -29.15 2.89 -12.99
C ASP A 168 -29.76 1.73 -12.17
N GLY A 169 -29.08 1.33 -11.09
CA GLY A 169 -29.49 0.21 -10.22
C GLY A 169 -29.17 -1.19 -10.77
N VAL A 170 -28.42 -1.28 -11.87
CA VAL A 170 -28.00 -2.53 -12.50
C VAL A 170 -26.49 -2.71 -12.36
N SER A 171 -26.06 -3.86 -11.87
CA SER A 171 -24.64 -4.24 -11.83
C SER A 171 -24.15 -4.67 -13.22
N ALA A 172 -22.93 -4.26 -13.56
CA ALA A 172 -22.27 -4.65 -14.79
C ALA A 172 -22.09 -6.18 -14.90
N PRO A 173 -22.01 -6.73 -16.12
CA PRO A 173 -21.53 -8.10 -16.33
C PRO A 173 -20.06 -8.24 -15.90
N ALA A 174 -19.53 -9.46 -15.81
CA ALA A 174 -18.14 -9.72 -15.41
C ALA A 174 -17.08 -9.00 -16.25
N THR A 175 -17.43 -8.54 -17.46
CA THR A 175 -16.56 -7.76 -18.36
C THR A 175 -16.53 -6.25 -18.05
N GLY A 176 -17.30 -5.79 -17.05
CA GLY A 176 -17.47 -4.36 -16.75
C GLY A 176 -18.38 -3.63 -17.74
N TRP A 177 -18.44 -2.30 -17.61
CA TRP A 177 -19.16 -1.40 -18.51
C TRP A 177 -18.28 -0.84 -19.64
N GLY A 178 -16.96 -1.05 -19.56
CA GLY A 178 -15.98 -0.64 -20.55
C GLY A 178 -15.35 0.73 -20.26
N LEU A 179 -14.26 1.01 -20.99
CA LEU A 179 -13.34 2.13 -20.75
C LEU A 179 -14.03 3.49 -20.53
N ASP A 180 -14.88 3.91 -21.47
CA ASP A 180 -15.51 5.24 -21.42
C ASP A 180 -16.37 5.41 -20.16
N HIS A 181 -17.09 4.35 -19.76
CA HIS A 181 -17.87 4.39 -18.53
C HIS A 181 -16.95 4.40 -17.31
N ALA A 182 -15.97 3.51 -17.28
CA ALA A 182 -15.03 3.36 -16.17
C ALA A 182 -14.30 4.68 -15.85
N ILE A 183 -13.80 5.40 -16.86
CA ILE A 183 -13.16 6.71 -16.68
C ILE A 183 -14.12 7.71 -16.03
N GLN A 184 -15.36 7.80 -16.51
CA GLN A 184 -16.33 8.77 -16.01
C GLN A 184 -16.82 8.41 -14.61
N ALA A 185 -17.09 7.13 -14.35
CA ALA A 185 -17.57 6.64 -13.07
C ALA A 185 -16.48 6.76 -11.99
N TRP A 186 -15.26 6.33 -12.30
CA TRP A 186 -14.12 6.46 -11.38
C TRP A 186 -13.76 7.92 -11.16
N GLY A 187 -13.65 8.72 -12.22
CA GLY A 187 -13.38 10.15 -12.10
C GLY A 187 -14.44 10.88 -11.28
N SER A 188 -15.72 10.54 -11.45
CA SER A 188 -16.82 11.06 -10.63
C SER A 188 -16.67 10.68 -9.16
N PHE A 189 -16.47 9.39 -8.85
CA PHE A 189 -16.24 8.91 -7.49
C PHE A 189 -15.03 9.57 -6.84
N TRP A 190 -13.95 9.76 -7.60
CA TRP A 190 -12.75 10.43 -7.15
C TRP A 190 -13.06 11.86 -6.67
N LYS A 191 -13.68 12.66 -7.56
CA LYS A 191 -14.02 14.05 -7.27
C LYS A 191 -15.06 14.21 -6.16
N SER A 192 -16.10 13.37 -6.14
CA SER A 192 -17.24 13.54 -5.24
C SER A 192 -17.03 12.94 -3.86
N THR A 193 -16.07 12.03 -3.70
CA THR A 193 -15.97 11.20 -2.50
C THR A 193 -14.53 10.91 -2.12
N TYR A 194 -13.75 10.33 -3.03
CA TYR A 194 -12.47 9.76 -2.65
C TYR A 194 -11.40 10.80 -2.35
N TYR A 195 -11.34 11.89 -3.13
CA TYR A 195 -10.36 12.94 -2.95
C TYR A 195 -10.50 13.61 -1.58
N ALA A 196 -11.71 13.99 -1.18
CA ALA A 196 -11.97 14.54 0.15
C ALA A 196 -11.70 13.53 1.26
N HIS A 197 -11.94 12.24 1.02
CA HIS A 197 -11.60 11.18 1.98
C HIS A 197 -10.09 11.06 2.22
N LEU A 198 -9.30 11.11 1.15
CA LEU A 198 -7.86 10.92 1.19
C LEU A 198 -7.10 12.19 1.61
N CYS A 199 -7.45 13.33 1.01
CA CYS A 199 -6.71 14.58 1.08
C CYS A 199 -7.37 15.65 1.96
N GLY A 200 -8.61 15.44 2.40
CA GLY A 200 -9.39 16.48 3.08
C GLY A 200 -9.59 17.69 2.16
N ASP A 201 -9.18 18.87 2.63
CA ASP A 201 -9.27 20.14 1.89
C ASP A 201 -7.94 20.54 1.21
N ALA A 202 -6.97 19.63 1.12
CA ALA A 202 -5.70 19.92 0.44
C ALA A 202 -5.88 20.00 -1.09
N ASP A 203 -5.09 20.84 -1.74
CA ASP A 203 -5.02 20.93 -3.20
C ASP A 203 -4.18 19.79 -3.82
N ALA A 204 -4.37 19.52 -5.11
CA ALA A 204 -3.77 18.36 -5.79
C ALA A 204 -2.27 18.49 -5.99
N GLU A 205 -1.75 19.72 -6.04
CA GLU A 205 -0.32 20.00 -5.99
C GLU A 205 -0.05 20.96 -4.84
N TYR A 206 0.88 20.58 -3.96
CA TYR A 206 1.49 21.51 -3.02
C TYR A 206 2.67 22.18 -3.74
N GLU A 207 2.43 23.34 -4.35
CA GLU A 207 3.55 24.21 -4.74
C GLU A 207 4.07 24.93 -3.47
N PRO A 208 5.35 24.74 -3.09
CA PRO A 208 5.95 25.40 -1.93
C PRO A 208 6.14 26.92 -2.10
#